data_AF-A0A3P6R1I0-F1
#
_entry.id   AF-A0A3P6R1I0-F1
#
_cell.length_a   1.000
_cell.length_b   1.000
_cell.length_c   1.000
_cell.angle_alpha   90.00
_cell.angle_beta   90.00
_cell.angle_gamma   90.00
#
_symmetry.space_group_name_H-M   'P 1'
#
loop_
_entity.id
_entity.type
_entity.pdbx_description
1 polymer ?
#
loop_
_entity_poly.entity_id
_entity_poly.type
_entity_poly.pdbx_seq_one_letter_code
_entity_poly.pdbx_strand_id
1 'polypeptide(L)'
;MSSFSYCDGGSVLSLKSIGPLGTHEDSRRITTAVDKLQFYRSAKVYRAKDLSILDAFDDEIDSNVNSVFNGVLEEITSFFLSSEVLRENIFGLRRVSRKLKTAVVQCSAAEVSRLVNGVLGGLGREVGEHLVIKSGQTSINDVVSRFDDCSGKKKQLLVIEQGESLSSQFLNGLFSSLACLTCEIIILLCISTKQIMFTSRVSRRTLSQLCIRHFSFSLSHETFNKMLADVLLNPSFTDMRLHPLLLRFIRSSFCRDDFSVSSVKTCIRFALLRHLWTNTSFDSSKEESEGFISATDKYLGVLRFLHENIHSDDQRKEYFSQLLKLHEDVQLNGFDLIASLSSYRYVPHKSIRCLA
;
A
#
# COMPACT_ATOMS: atom_id res chain seq x y z
N MET A 1 25.87 20.20 -38.86
CA MET A 1 24.66 20.65 -39.59
C MET A 1 23.86 19.42 -39.97
N SER A 2 22.74 19.19 -39.28
CA SER A 2 21.51 18.54 -39.75
C SER A 2 20.70 18.13 -38.52
N SER A 3 19.80 19.04 -38.12
CA SER A 3 18.74 18.84 -37.15
C SER A 3 17.68 17.89 -37.68
N PHE A 4 17.16 16.99 -36.83
CA PHE A 4 15.78 16.53 -36.91
C PHE A 4 15.27 16.25 -35.48
N SER A 5 14.23 16.98 -35.09
CA SER A 5 13.38 16.69 -33.94
C SER A 5 12.24 15.79 -34.39
N TYR A 6 11.85 14.81 -33.57
CA TYR A 6 10.46 14.40 -33.40
C TYR A 6 10.31 13.75 -32.02
N CYS A 7 9.37 14.25 -31.24
CA CYS A 7 8.79 13.56 -30.09
C CYS A 7 7.79 12.52 -30.61
N ASP A 8 7.76 11.30 -30.06
CA ASP A 8 6.53 10.78 -29.46
C ASP A 8 6.83 9.57 -28.56
N GLY A 9 6.07 9.48 -27.46
CA GLY A 9 6.15 8.41 -26.49
C GLY A 9 5.36 7.17 -26.94
N GLY A 10 5.87 5.99 -26.58
CA GLY A 10 5.20 4.73 -26.91
C GLY A 10 6.12 3.54 -26.70
N SER A 11 6.51 3.26 -25.46
CA SER A 11 7.20 2.01 -25.13
C SER A 11 6.21 0.85 -25.19
N VAL A 12 6.26 0.15 -26.32
CA VAL A 12 5.71 -1.20 -26.51
C VAL A 12 6.40 -2.14 -25.52
N LEU A 13 5.70 -2.58 -24.48
CA LEU A 13 6.17 -3.65 -23.59
C LEU A 13 6.08 -5.00 -24.33
N SER A 14 7.22 -5.42 -24.86
CA SER A 14 7.46 -6.77 -25.37
C SER A 14 7.55 -7.75 -24.19
N LEU A 15 6.57 -8.64 -24.05
CA LEU A 15 6.60 -9.75 -23.11
C LEU A 15 7.62 -10.80 -23.57
N LYS A 16 8.88 -10.65 -23.15
CA LYS A 16 9.86 -11.74 -23.21
C LYS A 16 9.58 -12.75 -22.09
N SER A 17 9.05 -13.90 -22.51
CA SER A 17 9.24 -15.26 -21.99
C SER A 17 9.86 -15.38 -20.59
N ILE A 18 9.03 -15.75 -19.61
CA ILE A 18 9.44 -16.31 -18.32
C ILE A 18 9.27 -17.83 -18.41
N GLY A 19 10.37 -18.57 -18.25
CA GLY A 19 10.41 -20.04 -18.17
C GLY A 19 9.83 -20.60 -16.86
N PRO A 20 9.58 -21.92 -16.77
CA PRO A 20 8.41 -22.44 -16.08
C PRO A 20 8.68 -22.90 -14.65
N LEU A 21 7.83 -22.48 -13.72
CA LEU A 21 7.52 -23.22 -12.49
C LEU A 21 6.00 -23.21 -12.30
N GLY A 22 5.38 -24.17 -12.96
CA GLY A 22 3.96 -24.47 -12.98
C GLY A 22 3.77 -25.62 -13.95
N THR A 23 3.05 -26.66 -13.55
CA THR A 23 2.76 -27.80 -14.41
C THR A 23 2.17 -27.30 -15.73
N HIS A 24 2.60 -27.93 -16.82
CA HIS A 24 2.31 -27.51 -18.19
C HIS A 24 0.80 -27.47 -18.53
N GLU A 25 -0.06 -27.97 -17.64
CA GLU A 25 -1.52 -27.91 -17.70
C GLU A 25 -2.12 -26.60 -17.17
N ASP A 26 -1.58 -26.01 -16.09
CA ASP A 26 -2.16 -24.81 -15.48
C ASP A 26 -1.86 -23.55 -16.30
N SER A 27 -0.65 -23.44 -16.87
CA SER A 27 -0.34 -22.40 -17.85
C SER A 27 -1.18 -22.57 -19.11
N ARG A 28 -1.36 -23.80 -19.63
CA ARG A 28 -2.20 -24.02 -20.82
C ARG A 28 -3.68 -23.70 -20.57
N ARG A 29 -4.22 -23.92 -19.37
CA ARG A 29 -5.61 -23.54 -19.03
C ARG A 29 -5.80 -22.02 -18.97
N ILE A 30 -4.81 -21.28 -18.47
CA ILE A 30 -4.84 -19.82 -18.41
C ILE A 30 -4.70 -19.21 -19.81
N THR A 31 -3.79 -19.70 -20.67
CA THR A 31 -3.63 -19.18 -22.04
C THR A 31 -4.77 -19.59 -22.97
N THR A 32 -5.31 -20.81 -22.85
CA THR A 32 -6.46 -21.27 -23.67
C THR A 32 -7.77 -20.55 -23.30
N ALA A 33 -7.89 -20.03 -22.06
CA ALA A 33 -8.98 -19.16 -21.64
C ALA A 33 -8.83 -17.72 -22.15
N VAL A 34 -7.61 -17.31 -22.54
CA VAL A 34 -7.30 -15.99 -23.10
C VAL A 34 -7.44 -15.97 -24.62
N ASP A 35 -7.10 -17.05 -25.32
CA ASP A 35 -7.07 -17.11 -26.80
C ASP A 35 -8.43 -17.43 -27.48
N LYS A 36 -9.47 -17.82 -26.73
CA LYS A 36 -10.79 -18.18 -27.28
C LYS A 36 -11.82 -17.03 -27.35
N LEU A 37 -11.40 -15.78 -27.18
CA LEU A 37 -12.27 -14.61 -27.35
C LEU A 37 -12.12 -14.03 -28.76
N GLN A 38 -12.92 -14.56 -29.69
CA GLN A 38 -13.19 -13.86 -30.95
C GLN A 38 -13.94 -12.56 -30.64
N PHE A 39 -13.26 -11.45 -30.93
CA PHE A 39 -13.78 -10.10 -30.82
C PHE A 39 -14.77 -9.81 -31.96
N TYR A 40 -16.01 -9.49 -31.61
CA TYR A 40 -16.89 -8.67 -32.44
C TYR A 40 -17.16 -7.35 -31.73
N ARG A 41 -16.76 -6.26 -32.40
CA ARG A 41 -16.84 -4.87 -31.95
C ARG A 41 -18.28 -4.36 -31.89
N SER A 42 -18.62 -3.66 -30.81
CA SER A 42 -18.98 -2.23 -30.92
C SER A 42 -18.63 -1.52 -29.60
N ALA A 43 -17.68 -0.59 -29.63
CA ALA A 43 -17.34 0.23 -28.48
C ALA A 43 -18.39 1.33 -28.33
N LYS A 44 -19.37 1.14 -27.44
CA LYS A 44 -20.18 2.24 -26.94
C LYS A 44 -19.45 2.87 -25.76
N VAL A 45 -19.28 4.19 -25.85
CA VAL A 45 -18.64 5.04 -24.83
C VAL A 45 -19.27 4.75 -23.46
N TYR A 46 -18.44 4.33 -22.50
CA TYR A 46 -18.84 4.13 -21.12
C TYR A 46 -19.45 5.41 -20.55
N ARG A 47 -20.53 5.31 -19.77
CA ARG A 47 -21.06 6.49 -19.08
C ARG A 47 -20.04 6.89 -18.02
N ALA A 48 -19.83 8.19 -17.81
CA ALA A 48 -18.89 8.69 -16.79
C ALA A 48 -19.16 8.10 -15.38
N LYS A 49 -20.42 7.74 -15.09
CA LYS A 49 -20.84 7.05 -13.85
C LYS A 49 -20.29 5.62 -13.71
N ASP A 50 -20.03 4.93 -14.81
CA ASP A 50 -19.51 3.56 -14.79
C ASP A 50 -18.00 3.54 -14.54
N LEU A 51 -17.31 4.66 -14.82
CA LEU A 51 -15.89 4.81 -14.54
C LEU A 51 -15.62 5.36 -13.14
N SER A 52 -16.56 6.11 -12.55
CA SER A 52 -16.43 6.60 -11.16
C SER A 52 -16.38 5.50 -10.11
N ILE A 53 -16.85 4.28 -10.43
CA ILE A 53 -16.69 3.12 -9.54
C ILE A 53 -15.22 2.75 -9.37
N LEU A 54 -14.38 2.93 -10.40
CA LEU A 54 -12.95 2.61 -10.32
C LEU A 54 -12.25 3.51 -9.30
N ASP A 55 -12.60 4.80 -9.31
CA ASP A 55 -12.01 5.78 -8.42
C ASP A 55 -12.53 5.58 -6.98
N ALA A 56 -13.81 5.23 -6.80
CA ALA A 56 -14.36 4.86 -5.49
C ALA A 56 -13.64 3.65 -4.86
N PHE A 57 -13.32 2.62 -5.64
CA PHE A 57 -12.52 1.48 -5.16
C PHE A 57 -11.10 1.91 -4.76
N ASP A 58 -10.46 2.74 -5.57
CA ASP A 58 -9.11 3.21 -5.27
C ASP A 58 -9.08 4.07 -4.00
N ASP A 59 -10.08 4.94 -3.81
CA ASP A 59 -10.22 5.79 -2.63
C ASP A 59 -10.47 4.96 -1.36
N GLU A 60 -11.36 3.97 -1.43
CA GLU A 60 -11.67 3.11 -0.29
C GLU A 60 -10.48 2.22 0.10
N ILE A 61 -9.74 1.70 -0.88
CA ILE A 61 -8.49 0.97 -0.65
C ILE A 61 -7.45 1.88 0.01
N ASP A 62 -7.26 3.10 -0.49
CA ASP A 62 -6.29 4.03 0.10
C ASP A 62 -6.70 4.43 1.51
N SER A 63 -7.97 4.70 1.76
CA SER A 63 -8.50 5.00 3.10
C SER A 63 -8.18 3.87 4.09
N ASN A 64 -8.48 2.63 3.71
CA ASN A 64 -8.21 1.45 4.53
C ASN A 64 -6.72 1.25 4.80
N VAL A 65 -5.88 1.38 3.77
CA VAL A 65 -4.42 1.25 3.92
C VAL A 65 -3.85 2.39 4.76
N ASN A 66 -4.28 3.63 4.55
CA ASN A 66 -3.83 4.78 5.33
C ASN A 66 -4.15 4.61 6.82
N SER A 67 -5.32 4.03 7.14
CA SER A 67 -5.71 3.75 8.54
C SER A 67 -4.72 2.85 9.28
N VAL A 68 -4.02 1.94 8.57
CA VAL A 68 -3.00 1.05 9.15
C VAL A 68 -1.75 1.84 9.53
N PHE A 69 -1.46 2.90 8.79
CA PHE A 69 -0.24 3.69 8.94
C PHE A 69 -0.37 4.89 9.86
N ASN A 70 -1.60 5.35 10.15
CA ASN A 70 -1.85 6.54 10.96
C ASN A 70 -1.06 6.55 12.28
N GLY A 71 -1.05 5.43 13.02
CA GLY A 71 -0.29 5.34 14.28
C GLY A 71 1.21 5.55 14.09
N VAL A 72 1.82 4.96 13.06
CA VAL A 72 3.25 5.13 12.76
C VAL A 72 3.55 6.57 12.30
N LEU A 73 2.68 7.15 11.47
CA LEU A 73 2.81 8.54 11.02
C LEU A 73 2.74 9.54 12.18
N GLU A 74 1.81 9.32 13.12
CA GLU A 74 1.68 10.10 14.35
C GLU A 74 2.93 9.97 15.22
N GLU A 75 3.49 8.77 15.38
CA GLU A 75 4.73 8.57 16.13
C GLU A 75 5.94 9.29 15.50
N ILE A 76 6.08 9.23 14.17
CA ILE A 76 7.15 9.92 13.45
C ILE A 76 6.99 11.44 13.60
N THR A 77 5.77 11.94 13.41
CA THR A 77 5.44 13.37 13.54
C THR A 77 5.71 13.87 14.95
N SER A 78 5.23 13.14 15.97
CA SER A 78 5.47 13.43 17.39
C SER A 78 6.96 13.44 17.72
N PHE A 79 7.73 12.49 17.18
CA PHE A 79 9.18 12.48 17.34
C PHE A 79 9.84 13.75 16.78
N PHE A 80 9.48 14.18 15.57
CA PHE A 80 10.01 15.43 15.00
C PHE A 80 9.56 16.68 15.77
N LEU A 81 8.32 16.72 16.25
CA LEU A 81 7.77 17.84 17.00
C LEU A 81 8.24 17.93 18.45
N SER A 82 8.69 16.82 19.05
CA SER A 82 9.17 16.80 20.43
C SER A 82 10.28 17.83 20.70
N SER A 83 10.42 18.32 21.93
CA SER A 83 11.56 19.18 22.28
C SER A 83 12.84 18.37 22.38
N GLU A 84 13.99 18.96 22.05
CA GLU A 84 15.28 18.30 22.28
C GLU A 84 15.51 18.05 23.78
N VAL A 85 15.93 16.84 24.13
CA VAL A 85 16.40 16.55 25.49
C VAL A 85 17.75 17.23 25.67
N LEU A 86 17.74 18.40 26.32
CA LEU A 86 18.95 19.09 26.75
C LEU A 86 19.75 18.15 27.67
N ARG A 87 20.85 17.59 27.17
CA ARG A 87 21.82 16.91 28.04
C ARG A 87 22.76 17.98 28.62
N GLU A 88 22.67 18.20 29.92
CA GLU A 88 23.69 18.92 30.66
C GLU A 88 24.99 18.10 30.64
N ASN A 89 26.10 18.72 30.22
CA ASN A 89 27.41 18.10 30.36
C ASN A 89 27.86 18.13 31.82
N ILE A 90 28.65 17.14 32.22
CA ILE A 90 29.23 16.97 33.57
C ILE A 90 30.00 18.23 34.06
N PHE A 91 30.44 19.09 33.13
CA PHE A 91 31.17 20.32 33.41
C PHE A 91 30.30 21.57 33.56
N GLY A 92 28.97 21.47 33.57
CA GLY A 92 28.07 22.64 33.70
C GLY A 92 28.11 23.62 32.52
N LEU A 93 29.01 23.43 31.55
CA LEU A 93 29.07 24.16 30.30
C LEU A 93 27.95 23.66 29.38
N ARG A 94 26.92 24.50 29.17
CA ARG A 94 25.87 24.35 28.16
C ARG A 94 26.45 24.45 26.74
N ARG A 95 27.26 23.48 26.32
CA ARG A 95 27.49 23.23 24.90
C ARG A 95 26.39 22.30 24.42
N VAL A 96 25.28 22.88 23.98
CA VAL A 96 24.22 22.16 23.28
C VAL A 96 24.76 21.86 21.88
N SER A 97 25.46 20.74 21.73
CA SER A 97 25.68 20.17 20.40
C SER A 97 24.33 19.67 19.92
N ARG A 98 23.69 20.47 19.06
CA ARG A 98 22.39 20.15 18.49
C ARG A 98 22.52 18.87 17.67
N LYS A 99 21.76 17.83 18.03
CA LYS A 99 21.76 16.59 17.26
C LYS A 99 20.70 16.67 16.17
N LEU A 100 21.05 16.23 14.96
CA LEU A 100 20.09 16.14 13.86
C LEU A 100 19.09 15.03 14.19
N LYS A 101 17.80 15.36 14.23
CA LYS A 101 16.75 14.34 14.41
C LYS A 101 16.58 13.55 13.13
N THR A 102 16.75 12.23 13.24
CA THR A 102 16.68 11.33 12.08
C THR A 102 15.71 10.20 12.38
N ALA A 103 14.60 10.18 11.65
CA ALA A 103 13.71 9.04 11.60
C ALA A 103 14.22 8.08 10.51
N VAL A 104 14.63 6.88 10.90
CA VAL A 104 15.03 5.82 9.98
C VAL A 104 13.85 4.88 9.83
N VAL A 105 13.21 4.92 8.67
CA VAL A 105 11.95 4.23 8.41
C VAL A 105 12.19 3.08 7.45
N GLN A 106 11.87 1.87 7.89
CA GLN A 106 11.87 0.69 7.03
C GLN A 106 10.58 0.66 6.20
N CYS A 107 10.67 0.85 4.89
CA CYS A 107 9.52 0.86 3.99
C CYS A 107 9.85 0.33 2.59
N SER A 108 8.82 -0.19 1.91
CA SER A 108 8.91 -0.52 0.48
C SER A 108 9.08 0.76 -0.35
N ALA A 109 9.78 0.68 -1.49
CA ALA A 109 9.91 1.80 -2.42
C ALA A 109 8.55 2.32 -2.91
N ALA A 110 7.54 1.44 -3.01
CA ALA A 110 6.19 1.81 -3.40
C ALA A 110 5.48 2.71 -2.36
N GLU A 111 5.93 2.67 -1.10
CA GLU A 111 5.27 3.31 0.04
C GLU A 111 5.92 4.64 0.45
N VAL A 112 7.06 5.00 -0.16
CA VAL A 112 7.81 6.21 0.18
C VAL A 112 6.98 7.48 -0.05
N SER A 113 6.25 7.57 -1.15
CA SER A 113 5.40 8.73 -1.45
C SER A 113 4.31 8.93 -0.40
N ARG A 114 3.65 7.83 0.01
CA ARG A 114 2.62 7.82 1.06
C ARG A 114 3.20 8.26 2.40
N LEU A 115 4.36 7.72 2.78
CA LEU A 115 5.08 8.10 3.99
C LEU A 115 5.43 9.60 4.00
N VAL A 116 6.02 10.11 2.92
CA VAL A 116 6.43 11.51 2.81
C VAL A 116 5.23 12.45 2.91
N ASN A 117 4.16 12.17 2.17
CA ASN A 117 2.93 12.96 2.21
C ASN A 117 2.27 12.92 3.58
N GLY A 118 2.23 11.75 4.23
CA GLY A 118 1.69 11.59 5.57
C GLY A 118 2.47 12.39 6.62
N VAL A 119 3.80 12.35 6.58
CA VAL A 119 4.67 13.12 7.49
C VAL A 119 4.54 14.63 7.23
N LEU A 120 4.52 15.06 5.97
CA LEU A 120 4.29 16.47 5.61
C LEU A 120 2.93 16.96 6.11
N GLY A 121 1.88 16.16 5.92
CA GLY A 121 0.53 16.46 6.43
C GLY A 121 0.50 16.58 7.96
N GLY A 122 1.15 15.65 8.67
CA GLY A 122 1.23 15.66 10.13
C GLY A 122 2.05 16.81 10.70
N LEU A 123 3.14 17.19 10.05
CA LEU A 123 3.97 18.33 10.46
C LEU A 123 3.31 19.67 10.11
N GLY A 124 2.42 19.70 9.12
CA GLY A 124 1.60 20.86 8.78
C GLY A 124 2.43 22.12 8.54
N ARG A 125 2.13 23.19 9.29
CA ARG A 125 2.76 24.51 9.10
C ARG A 125 4.13 24.67 9.78
N GLU A 126 4.57 23.67 10.55
CA GLU A 126 5.84 23.67 11.28
C GLU A 126 7.06 23.48 10.36
N VAL A 127 6.85 22.91 9.17
CA VAL A 127 7.88 22.76 8.16
C VAL A 127 7.89 23.97 7.22
N GLY A 128 9.09 24.47 6.94
CA GLY A 128 9.35 25.51 5.94
C GLY A 128 9.57 24.89 4.57
N GLU A 129 10.84 24.68 4.21
CA GLU A 129 11.25 24.00 2.99
C GLU A 129 11.39 22.49 3.24
N HIS A 130 11.09 21.71 2.21
CA HIS A 130 11.37 20.28 2.19
C HIS A 130 12.15 19.94 0.92
N LEU A 131 13.13 19.05 1.05
CA LEU A 131 13.93 18.55 -0.06
C LEU A 131 13.89 17.03 -0.08
N VAL A 132 13.68 16.47 -1.27
CA VAL A 132 13.68 15.01 -1.49
C VAL A 132 14.90 14.62 -2.30
N ILE A 133 15.79 13.83 -1.70
CA ILE A 133 16.97 13.26 -2.35
C ILE A 133 16.62 11.89 -2.91
N LYS A 134 16.77 11.76 -4.23
CA LYS A 134 16.70 10.49 -4.97
C LYS A 134 18.10 9.98 -5.28
N SER A 135 18.22 8.69 -5.58
CA SER A 135 19.50 8.09 -5.93
C SER A 135 20.11 8.77 -7.18
N GLY A 136 21.39 9.13 -7.08
CA GLY A 136 22.22 9.49 -8.24
C GLY A 136 22.14 10.91 -8.79
N GLN A 137 21.44 11.87 -8.16
CA GLN A 137 21.22 13.19 -8.78
C GLN A 137 21.54 14.45 -7.94
N THR A 138 22.02 14.34 -6.71
CA THR A 138 22.18 15.53 -5.85
C THR A 138 23.57 15.61 -5.23
N SER A 139 24.29 16.72 -5.44
CA SER A 139 25.54 16.96 -4.73
C SER A 139 25.27 17.42 -3.30
N ILE A 140 26.23 17.21 -2.40
CA ILE A 140 26.09 17.67 -0.99
C ILE A 140 25.93 19.20 -0.96
N ASN A 141 26.64 19.92 -1.84
CA ASN A 141 26.59 21.38 -1.90
C ASN A 141 25.20 21.89 -2.32
N ASP A 142 24.52 21.21 -3.24
CA ASP A 142 23.17 21.57 -3.65
C ASP A 142 22.17 21.38 -2.50
N VAL A 143 22.33 20.32 -1.70
CA VAL A 143 21.49 20.09 -0.51
C VAL A 143 21.75 21.15 0.56
N VAL A 144 23.03 21.44 0.83
CA VAL A 144 23.43 22.38 1.88
C VAL A 144 22.97 23.80 1.53
N SER A 145 23.19 24.25 0.30
CA SER A 145 22.79 25.59 -0.16
C SER A 145 21.28 25.84 -0.03
N ARG A 146 20.44 24.82 -0.24
CA ARG A 146 18.99 24.90 -0.02
C ARG A 146 18.61 25.22 1.42
N PHE A 147 19.38 24.70 2.39
CA PHE A 147 19.09 24.90 3.80
C PHE A 147 19.88 26.06 4.44
N ASP A 148 20.94 26.54 3.80
CA ASP A 148 21.79 27.63 4.31
C ASP A 148 21.01 28.96 4.36
N ASP A 149 20.15 29.21 3.37
CA ASP A 149 19.31 30.42 3.31
C ASP A 149 18.08 30.37 4.24
N CYS A 150 17.81 29.21 4.86
CA CYS A 150 16.63 28.97 5.67
C CYS A 150 16.82 29.42 7.14
N SER A 151 16.90 30.73 7.40
CA SER A 151 17.04 31.30 8.76
C SER A 151 15.71 31.46 9.55
N GLY A 152 14.66 30.74 9.15
CA GLY A 152 13.32 30.86 9.76
C GLY A 152 13.15 30.10 11.08
N LYS A 153 12.09 30.43 11.83
CA LYS A 153 11.64 29.67 13.02
C LYS A 153 11.13 28.26 12.70
N LYS A 154 10.90 27.96 11.41
CA LYS A 154 10.33 26.69 10.94
C LYS A 154 11.42 25.64 10.74
N LYS A 155 11.05 24.38 10.92
CA LYS A 155 11.91 23.23 10.69
C LYS A 155 12.04 22.97 9.19
N GLN A 156 13.19 22.46 8.78
CA GLN A 156 13.46 22.06 7.40
C GLN A 156 13.45 20.53 7.31
N LEU A 157 12.73 19.98 6.34
CA LEU A 157 12.61 18.53 6.18
C LEU A 157 13.49 18.03 5.04
N LEU A 158 14.44 17.15 5.37
CA LEU A 158 15.18 16.39 4.39
C LEU A 158 14.65 14.97 4.29
N VAL A 159 14.19 14.58 3.10
CA VAL A 159 13.76 13.22 2.78
C VAL A 159 14.84 12.55 1.95
N ILE A 160 15.24 11.35 2.34
CA ILE A 160 16.13 10.48 1.56
C ILE A 160 15.33 9.22 1.22
N GLU A 161 14.89 9.08 -0.04
CA GLU A 161 13.94 8.02 -0.45
C GLU A 161 14.55 6.61 -0.43
N GLN A 162 15.85 6.50 -0.68
CA GLN A 162 16.56 5.21 -0.77
C GLN A 162 17.95 5.34 -0.16
N GLY A 163 18.03 5.20 1.16
CA GLY A 163 19.30 5.26 1.88
C GLY A 163 20.33 4.22 1.42
N GLU A 164 19.87 3.05 0.97
CA GLU A 164 20.71 1.99 0.40
C GLU A 164 21.48 2.43 -0.84
N SER A 165 20.88 3.27 -1.66
CA SER A 165 21.41 3.66 -2.96
C SER A 165 22.50 4.73 -2.86
N LEU A 166 22.66 5.36 -1.68
CA LEU A 166 23.68 6.38 -1.44
C LEU A 166 24.97 5.76 -0.90
N SER A 167 26.12 6.35 -1.23
CA SER A 167 27.41 5.88 -0.71
C SER A 167 27.59 6.26 0.77
N SER A 168 28.38 5.47 1.50
CA SER A 168 28.72 5.81 2.90
C SER A 168 29.46 7.14 3.00
N GLN A 169 30.35 7.43 2.05
CA GLN A 169 31.06 8.72 1.98
C GLN A 169 30.09 9.88 1.82
N PHE A 170 29.10 9.74 0.93
CA PHE A 170 28.07 10.75 0.72
C PHE A 170 27.24 10.98 1.98
N LEU A 171 26.70 9.92 2.60
CA LEU A 171 25.90 10.05 3.84
C LEU A 171 26.69 10.71 4.97
N ASN A 172 27.95 10.31 5.16
CA ASN A 172 28.81 10.90 6.20
C ASN A 172 29.09 12.37 5.93
N GLY A 173 29.43 12.73 4.69
CA GLY A 173 29.67 14.11 4.28
C GLY A 173 28.42 14.98 4.42
N LEU A 174 27.27 14.46 3.98
CA LEU A 174 25.98 15.14 4.06
C LEU A 174 25.60 15.44 5.51
N PHE A 175 25.51 14.44 6.38
CA PHE A 175 25.11 14.66 7.77
C PHE A 175 26.12 15.53 8.54
N SER A 176 27.42 15.39 8.26
CA SER A 176 28.43 16.27 8.87
C SER A 176 28.24 17.72 8.44
N SER A 177 27.88 17.96 7.17
CA SER A 177 27.66 19.31 6.65
C SER A 177 26.36 19.92 7.19
N LEU A 178 25.28 19.14 7.22
CA LEU A 178 23.99 19.57 7.79
C LEU A 178 24.08 19.89 9.28
N ALA A 179 24.92 19.16 10.04
CA ALA A 179 25.12 19.40 11.47
C ALA A 179 25.84 20.74 11.77
N CYS A 180 26.47 21.35 10.75
CA CYS A 180 27.12 22.66 10.87
C CYS A 180 26.17 23.83 10.58
N LEU A 181 24.96 23.56 10.05
CA LEU A 181 23.98 24.59 9.73
C LEU A 181 23.27 25.09 10.99
N THR A 182 22.83 26.35 10.95
CA THR A 182 22.16 27.00 12.09
C THR A 182 20.67 26.69 12.17
N CYS A 183 20.06 26.27 11.06
CA CYS A 183 18.64 25.95 10.97
C CYS A 183 18.28 24.59 11.60
N GLU A 184 17.01 24.41 11.96
CA GLU A 184 16.52 23.13 12.48
C GLU A 184 16.21 22.17 11.35
N ILE A 185 17.06 21.16 11.14
CA ILE A 185 16.87 20.16 10.10
C ILE A 185 16.42 18.84 10.72
N ILE A 186 15.28 18.36 10.25
CA ILE A 186 14.76 17.03 10.55
C ILE A 186 14.93 16.14 9.32
N ILE A 187 15.28 14.87 9.54
CA ILE A 187 15.67 13.95 8.47
C ILE A 187 14.77 12.74 8.51
N LEU A 188 14.10 12.47 7.39
CA LEU A 188 13.35 11.25 7.12
C LEU A 188 14.16 10.38 6.16
N LEU A 189 14.74 9.30 6.68
CA LEU A 189 15.54 8.36 5.90
C LEU A 189 14.75 7.08 5.66
N CYS A 190 14.41 6.82 4.41
CA CYS A 190 13.74 5.61 3.98
C CYS A 190 14.77 4.53 3.61
N ILE A 191 14.55 3.33 4.10
CA ILE A 191 15.34 2.14 3.79
C ILE A 191 14.40 0.97 3.49
N SER A 192 14.71 0.14 2.49
CA SER A 192 13.93 -1.06 2.17
C SER A 192 14.44 -2.32 2.88
N THR A 193 15.66 -2.27 3.40
CA THR A 193 16.30 -3.39 4.10
C THR A 193 16.17 -3.26 5.63
N LYS A 194 17.00 -4.01 6.38
CA LYS A 194 17.01 -3.95 7.84
C LYS A 194 17.60 -2.62 8.32
N GLN A 195 17.02 -2.08 9.40
CA GLN A 195 17.45 -0.84 10.06
C GLN A 195 18.95 -0.79 10.44
N ILE A 196 19.55 -1.94 10.74
CA ILE A 196 20.98 -2.06 11.04
C ILE A 196 21.89 -1.61 9.89
N MET A 197 21.41 -1.69 8.64
CA MET A 197 22.14 -1.30 7.43
C MET A 197 22.60 0.16 7.52
N PHE A 198 21.74 1.04 8.02
CA PHE A 198 22.09 2.45 8.19
C PHE A 198 23.27 2.62 9.14
N THR A 199 23.15 2.04 10.35
CA THR A 199 24.18 2.17 11.39
C THR A 199 25.52 1.54 10.99
N SER A 200 25.52 0.53 10.11
CA SER A 200 26.76 -0.08 9.60
C SER A 200 27.45 0.74 8.51
N ARG A 201 26.74 1.64 7.83
CA ARG A 201 27.29 2.45 6.72
C ARG A 201 27.70 3.85 7.14
N VAL A 202 27.18 4.34 8.26
CA VAL A 202 27.49 5.65 8.80
C VAL A 202 28.60 5.54 9.84
N SER A 203 29.55 6.47 9.81
CA SER A 203 30.68 6.48 10.72
C SER A 203 30.23 6.77 12.16
N ARG A 204 30.99 6.28 13.15
CA ARG A 204 30.71 6.56 14.58
C ARG A 204 30.65 8.05 14.89
N ARG A 205 31.45 8.87 14.21
CA ARG A 205 31.47 10.34 14.36
C ARG A 205 30.16 10.95 13.89
N THR A 206 29.64 10.50 12.76
CA THR A 206 28.36 10.98 12.24
C THR A 206 27.21 10.49 13.12
N LEU A 207 27.22 9.21 13.53
CA LEU A 207 26.19 8.68 14.43
C LEU A 207 26.10 9.46 15.76
N SER A 208 27.21 9.97 16.29
CA SER A 208 27.18 10.76 17.53
C SER A 208 26.50 12.12 17.36
N GLN A 209 26.42 12.64 16.14
CA GLN A 209 25.72 13.88 15.77
C GLN A 209 24.22 13.66 15.51
N LEU A 210 23.76 12.41 15.39
CA LEU A 210 22.36 12.10 15.09
C LEU A 210 21.58 11.73 16.37
N CYS A 211 20.31 12.12 16.40
CA CYS A 211 19.29 11.58 17.29
C CYS A 211 18.42 10.65 16.44
N ILE A 212 18.74 9.36 16.47
CA ILE A 212 18.11 8.36 15.59
C ILE A 212 16.94 7.70 16.31
N ARG A 213 15.78 7.64 15.65
CA ARG A 213 14.68 6.76 16.03
C ARG A 213 14.29 5.90 14.84
N HIS A 214 14.03 4.63 15.12
CA HIS A 214 13.70 3.64 14.11
C HIS A 214 12.20 3.38 14.05
N PHE A 215 11.67 3.26 12.84
CA PHE A 215 10.25 3.00 12.59
C PHE A 215 10.09 1.91 11.53
N SER A 216 8.97 1.18 11.61
CA SER A 216 8.58 0.19 10.60
C SER A 216 7.33 0.70 9.88
N PHE A 217 7.43 0.90 8.58
CA PHE A 217 6.37 1.37 7.71
C PHE A 217 6.23 0.38 6.55
N SER A 218 5.79 -0.83 6.92
CA SER A 218 5.66 -1.96 6.01
C SER A 218 4.26 -2.51 6.09
N LEU A 219 3.68 -2.79 4.93
CA LEU A 219 2.44 -3.56 4.84
C LEU A 219 2.69 -5.00 5.28
N SER A 220 1.64 -5.63 5.77
CA SER A 220 1.66 -7.03 6.17
C SER A 220 0.55 -7.80 5.47
N HIS A 221 0.59 -9.13 5.60
CA HIS A 221 -0.52 -9.99 5.18
C HIS A 221 -1.84 -9.60 5.86
N GLU A 222 -1.78 -9.07 7.09
CA GLU A 222 -2.95 -8.61 7.84
C GLU A 222 -3.60 -7.40 7.18
N THR A 223 -2.81 -6.51 6.58
CA THR A 223 -3.35 -5.37 5.81
C THR A 223 -4.16 -5.83 4.60
N PHE A 224 -3.74 -6.90 3.92
CA PHE A 224 -4.52 -7.49 2.84
C PHE A 224 -5.86 -8.03 3.32
N ASN A 225 -5.86 -8.75 4.44
CA ASN A 225 -7.07 -9.35 5.00
C ASN A 225 -8.07 -8.26 5.43
N LYS A 226 -7.57 -7.18 6.05
CA LYS A 226 -8.37 -6.01 6.40
C LYS A 226 -8.99 -5.37 5.15
N MET A 227 -8.17 -5.04 4.15
CA MET A 227 -8.65 -4.48 2.88
C MET A 227 -9.64 -5.41 2.15
N LEU A 228 -9.40 -6.72 2.18
CA LEU A 228 -10.30 -7.70 1.60
C LEU A 228 -11.68 -7.65 2.25
N ALA A 229 -11.74 -7.62 3.58
CA ALA A 229 -13.02 -7.56 4.28
C ALA A 229 -13.68 -6.20 4.12
N ASP A 230 -12.95 -5.11 4.34
CA ASP A 230 -13.52 -3.75 4.43
C ASP A 230 -13.90 -3.17 3.07
N VAL A 231 -13.28 -3.65 1.98
CA VAL A 231 -13.53 -3.18 0.61
C VAL A 231 -14.13 -4.27 -0.27
N LEU A 232 -13.43 -5.38 -0.44
CA LEU A 232 -13.72 -6.36 -1.50
C LEU A 232 -14.88 -7.30 -1.17
N LEU A 233 -15.14 -7.55 0.12
CA LEU A 233 -16.20 -8.40 0.61
C LEU A 233 -17.22 -7.64 1.48
N ASN A 234 -17.17 -6.30 1.49
CA ASN A 234 -18.05 -5.47 2.29
C ASN A 234 -19.36 -5.17 1.54
N PRO A 235 -20.51 -5.72 1.98
CA PRO A 235 -21.80 -5.51 1.33
C PRO A 235 -22.32 -4.06 1.43
N SER A 236 -21.77 -3.27 2.36
CA SER A 236 -22.11 -1.86 2.51
C SER A 236 -21.40 -0.97 1.50
N PHE A 237 -20.29 -1.47 0.92
CA PHE A 237 -19.48 -0.76 -0.05
C PHE A 237 -19.76 -1.23 -1.49
N THR A 238 -19.84 -2.54 -1.70
CA THR A 238 -20.02 -3.14 -3.04
C THR A 238 -20.99 -4.32 -3.00
N ASP A 239 -21.82 -4.42 -4.03
CA ASP A 239 -22.68 -5.57 -4.33
C ASP A 239 -21.99 -6.58 -5.27
N MET A 240 -20.81 -6.24 -5.79
CA MET A 240 -20.07 -7.10 -6.70
C MET A 240 -19.52 -8.35 -6.02
N ARG A 241 -19.76 -9.49 -6.66
CA ARG A 241 -19.20 -10.79 -6.27
C ARG A 241 -17.86 -11.02 -6.97
N LEU A 242 -16.79 -11.12 -6.19
CA LEU A 242 -15.50 -11.53 -6.70
C LEU A 242 -15.48 -13.03 -6.98
N HIS A 243 -14.88 -13.41 -8.12
CA HIS A 243 -14.65 -14.81 -8.43
C HIS A 243 -13.47 -15.34 -7.59
N PRO A 244 -13.52 -16.57 -7.03
CA PRO A 244 -12.48 -17.11 -6.15
C PRO A 244 -11.09 -17.13 -6.79
N LEU A 245 -11.02 -17.47 -8.09
CA LEU A 245 -9.75 -17.46 -8.82
C LEU A 245 -9.14 -16.06 -8.93
N LEU A 246 -9.98 -15.04 -9.10
CA LEU A 246 -9.51 -13.65 -9.12
C LEU A 246 -9.00 -13.25 -7.73
N LEU A 247 -9.74 -13.60 -6.68
CA LEU A 247 -9.34 -13.29 -5.31
C LEU A 247 -8.01 -13.98 -4.93
N ARG A 248 -7.85 -15.27 -5.28
CA ARG A 248 -6.59 -15.99 -5.11
C ARG A 248 -5.46 -15.35 -5.90
N PHE A 249 -5.72 -14.92 -7.14
CA PHE A 249 -4.73 -14.21 -7.94
C PHE A 249 -4.31 -12.88 -7.32
N ILE A 250 -5.26 -12.05 -6.88
CA ILE A 250 -4.98 -10.76 -6.22
C ILE A 250 -4.16 -10.99 -4.95
N ARG A 251 -4.55 -11.95 -4.11
CA ARG A 251 -3.80 -12.30 -2.89
C ARG A 251 -2.36 -12.75 -3.21
N SER A 252 -2.20 -13.63 -4.20
CA SER A 252 -0.88 -14.11 -4.61
C SER A 252 -0.01 -12.99 -5.20
N SER A 253 -0.58 -12.08 -6.00
CA SER A 253 0.13 -10.91 -6.53
C SER A 253 0.54 -9.98 -5.40
N PHE A 254 -0.34 -9.67 -4.45
CA PHE A 254 0.01 -8.85 -3.29
C PHE A 254 1.18 -9.44 -2.50
N CYS A 255 1.14 -10.72 -2.16
CA CYS A 255 2.23 -11.36 -1.41
C CYS A 255 3.54 -11.49 -2.21
N ARG A 256 3.46 -11.70 -3.53
CA ARG A 256 4.63 -11.88 -4.39
C ARG A 256 5.32 -10.56 -4.72
N ASP A 257 4.53 -9.50 -4.87
CA ASP A 257 5.00 -8.19 -5.34
C ASP A 257 5.22 -7.25 -4.13
N ASP A 258 5.89 -7.77 -3.08
CA ASP A 258 6.27 -7.04 -1.85
C ASP A 258 5.14 -6.24 -1.18
N PHE A 259 3.94 -6.84 -1.10
CA PHE A 259 2.75 -6.22 -0.51
C PHE A 259 2.31 -4.93 -1.23
N SER A 260 2.49 -4.87 -2.56
CA SER A 260 2.12 -3.71 -3.38
C SER A 260 0.60 -3.49 -3.48
N VAL A 261 0.11 -2.41 -2.87
CA VAL A 261 -1.29 -1.94 -3.00
C VAL A 261 -1.59 -1.54 -4.44
N SER A 262 -0.63 -0.92 -5.13
CA SER A 262 -0.76 -0.53 -6.54
C SER A 262 -1.05 -1.73 -7.45
N SER A 263 -0.45 -2.89 -7.16
CA SER A 263 -0.72 -4.13 -7.90
C SER A 263 -2.16 -4.60 -7.68
N VAL A 264 -2.66 -4.54 -6.44
CA VAL A 264 -4.05 -4.89 -6.10
C VAL A 264 -5.03 -3.98 -6.82
N LYS A 265 -4.85 -2.66 -6.73
CA LYS A 265 -5.67 -1.65 -7.42
C LYS A 265 -5.72 -1.92 -8.91
N THR A 266 -4.56 -2.16 -9.51
CA THR A 266 -4.45 -2.48 -10.94
C THR A 266 -5.24 -3.73 -11.30
N CYS A 267 -5.12 -4.81 -10.52
CA CYS A 267 -5.88 -6.05 -10.74
C CYS A 267 -7.40 -5.83 -10.66
N ILE A 268 -7.85 -5.06 -9.68
CA ILE A 268 -9.27 -4.72 -9.51
C ILE A 268 -9.75 -3.86 -10.67
N ARG A 269 -9.02 -2.81 -11.05
CA ARG A 269 -9.36 -1.96 -12.20
C ARG A 269 -9.49 -2.78 -13.48
N PHE A 270 -8.56 -3.69 -13.75
CA PHE A 270 -8.65 -4.58 -14.91
C PHE A 270 -9.87 -5.52 -14.84
N ALA A 271 -10.17 -6.09 -13.66
CA ALA A 271 -11.34 -6.95 -13.48
C ALA A 271 -12.65 -6.19 -13.71
N LEU A 272 -12.77 -4.98 -13.16
CA LEU A 272 -13.94 -4.11 -13.32
C LEU A 272 -14.09 -3.65 -14.77
N LEU A 273 -13.02 -3.17 -15.41
CA LEU A 273 -13.06 -2.79 -16.82
C LEU A 273 -13.44 -3.97 -17.71
N ARG A 274 -12.92 -5.17 -17.44
CA ARG A 274 -13.30 -6.37 -18.18
C ARG A 274 -14.78 -6.69 -17.99
N HIS A 275 -15.29 -6.65 -16.76
CA HIS A 275 -16.70 -6.87 -16.46
C HIS A 275 -17.60 -5.88 -17.20
N LEU A 276 -17.25 -4.59 -17.14
CA LEU A 276 -17.95 -3.52 -17.86
C LEU A 276 -17.90 -3.74 -19.38
N TRP A 277 -16.78 -4.19 -19.95
CA TRP A 277 -16.65 -4.50 -21.38
C TRP A 277 -17.52 -5.68 -21.80
N THR A 278 -17.49 -6.77 -21.04
CA THR A 278 -18.20 -8.01 -21.39
C THR A 278 -19.70 -7.91 -21.22
N ASN A 279 -20.18 -7.06 -20.30
CA ASN A 279 -21.60 -6.88 -20.00
C ASN A 279 -22.24 -5.69 -20.74
N THR A 280 -21.57 -5.13 -21.77
CA THR A 280 -22.11 -4.03 -22.59
C THR A 280 -23.37 -4.41 -23.40
N SER A 281 -23.70 -5.69 -23.50
CA SER A 281 -24.95 -6.20 -24.09
C SER A 281 -25.85 -6.83 -23.02
N PHE A 282 -26.23 -6.07 -22.00
CA PHE A 282 -27.40 -6.41 -21.18
C PHE A 282 -28.64 -6.39 -22.08
N ASP A 283 -28.86 -7.49 -22.79
CA ASP A 283 -30.19 -7.91 -23.20
C ASP A 283 -30.92 -8.16 -21.87
N SER A 284 -31.60 -7.14 -21.35
CA SER A 284 -32.46 -7.24 -20.16
C SER A 284 -33.63 -8.23 -20.34
N SER A 285 -33.66 -8.94 -21.47
CA SER A 285 -34.57 -10.02 -21.85
C SER A 285 -34.06 -11.40 -21.48
N LYS A 286 -32.76 -11.57 -21.16
CA LYS A 286 -32.27 -12.79 -20.50
C LYS A 286 -32.46 -12.60 -19.01
N GLU A 287 -33.62 -13.02 -18.53
CA GLU A 287 -33.91 -13.22 -17.12
C GLU A 287 -32.67 -13.82 -16.44
N GLU A 288 -31.98 -13.03 -15.63
CA GLU A 288 -31.19 -13.59 -14.55
C GLU A 288 -32.18 -14.45 -13.77
N SER A 289 -31.97 -15.77 -13.76
CA SER A 289 -32.94 -16.68 -13.18
C SER A 289 -33.23 -16.25 -11.75
N GLU A 290 -34.50 -16.30 -11.32
CA GLU A 290 -34.88 -15.94 -9.94
C GLU A 290 -34.00 -16.66 -8.90
N GLY A 291 -33.53 -17.88 -9.23
CA GLY A 291 -32.56 -18.62 -8.44
C GLY A 291 -31.18 -17.96 -8.30
N PHE A 292 -30.67 -17.29 -9.34
CA PHE A 292 -29.40 -16.55 -9.27
C PHE A 292 -29.51 -15.31 -8.38
N ILE A 293 -30.60 -14.55 -8.52
CA ILE A 293 -30.88 -13.37 -7.68
C ILE A 293 -31.01 -13.81 -6.22
N SER A 294 -31.84 -14.82 -5.94
CA SER A 294 -32.03 -15.37 -4.59
C SER A 294 -30.73 -15.87 -3.96
N ALA A 295 -29.88 -16.56 -4.73
CA ALA A 295 -28.58 -17.03 -4.24
C ALA A 295 -27.61 -15.89 -3.93
N THR A 296 -27.65 -14.80 -4.70
CA THR A 296 -26.83 -13.60 -4.48
C THR A 296 -27.30 -12.84 -3.24
N ASP A 297 -28.60 -12.66 -3.05
CA ASP A 297 -29.17 -12.01 -1.88
C ASP A 297 -28.84 -12.78 -0.59
N LYS A 298 -28.99 -14.12 -0.62
CA LYS A 298 -28.57 -14.98 0.50
C LYS A 298 -27.09 -14.81 0.83
N TYR A 299 -26.24 -14.79 -0.19
CA TYR A 299 -24.80 -14.62 -0.03
C TYR A 299 -24.44 -13.27 0.61
N LEU A 300 -24.99 -12.18 0.08
CA LEU A 300 -24.77 -10.83 0.61
C LEU A 300 -25.35 -10.68 2.03
N GLY A 301 -26.47 -11.32 2.32
CA GLY A 301 -27.07 -11.37 3.66
C GLY A 301 -26.14 -12.04 4.68
N VAL A 302 -25.50 -13.17 4.32
CA VAL A 302 -24.52 -13.82 5.19
C VAL A 302 -23.29 -12.98 5.40
N LEU A 303 -22.75 -12.35 4.35
CA LEU A 303 -21.64 -11.41 4.52
C LEU A 303 -22.01 -10.27 5.47
N ARG A 304 -23.21 -9.69 5.33
CA ARG A 304 -23.67 -8.61 6.20
C ARG A 304 -23.76 -9.05 7.65
N PHE A 305 -24.37 -10.20 7.90
CA PHE A 305 -24.45 -10.78 9.25
C PHE A 305 -23.06 -10.97 9.87
N LEU A 306 -22.10 -11.51 9.10
CA LEU A 306 -20.74 -11.71 9.56
C LEU A 306 -20.03 -10.39 9.89
N HIS A 307 -20.21 -9.36 9.06
CA HIS A 307 -19.65 -8.03 9.32
C HIS A 307 -20.26 -7.36 10.56
N GLU A 308 -21.56 -7.54 10.80
CA GLU A 308 -22.27 -6.91 11.93
C GLU A 308 -21.95 -7.55 13.29
N ASN A 309 -21.60 -8.84 13.34
CA ASN A 309 -21.53 -9.62 14.58
C ASN A 309 -20.10 -9.87 15.10
N ILE A 310 -19.09 -9.18 14.57
CA ILE A 310 -17.69 -9.41 14.94
C ILE A 310 -17.12 -8.19 15.66
N HIS A 311 -16.90 -8.36 16.96
CA HIS A 311 -16.69 -7.23 17.88
C HIS A 311 -15.29 -7.16 18.52
N SER A 312 -14.39 -8.13 18.32
CA SER A 312 -13.04 -8.09 18.92
C SER A 312 -11.89 -8.37 17.95
N ASP A 313 -10.73 -7.73 18.19
CA ASP A 313 -9.53 -7.82 17.33
C ASP A 313 -8.92 -9.24 17.26
N ASP A 314 -8.97 -10.01 18.35
CA ASP A 314 -8.51 -11.41 18.35
C ASP A 314 -9.42 -12.31 17.50
N GLN A 315 -10.72 -12.03 17.48
CA GLN A 315 -11.67 -12.73 16.61
C GLN A 315 -11.49 -12.33 15.14
N ARG A 316 -10.96 -11.13 14.84
CA ARG A 316 -10.79 -10.67 13.45
C ARG A 316 -9.80 -11.50 12.64
N LYS A 317 -8.68 -11.97 13.21
CA LYS A 317 -7.70 -12.77 12.46
C LYS A 317 -8.27 -14.11 12.03
N GLU A 318 -8.92 -14.81 12.97
CA GLU A 318 -9.58 -16.09 12.68
C GLU A 318 -10.78 -15.88 11.75
N TYR A 319 -11.53 -14.79 11.96
CA TYR A 319 -12.60 -14.36 11.09
C TYR A 319 -12.16 -14.18 9.64
N PHE A 320 -11.07 -13.48 9.33
CA PHE A 320 -10.68 -13.24 7.95
C PHE A 320 -10.37 -14.54 7.20
N SER A 321 -9.76 -15.51 7.88
CA SER A 321 -9.52 -16.84 7.31
C SER A 321 -10.85 -17.58 7.05
N GLN A 322 -11.79 -17.51 8.00
CA GLN A 322 -13.12 -18.11 7.86
C GLN A 322 -13.97 -17.43 6.77
N LEU A 323 -13.91 -16.10 6.66
CA LEU A 323 -14.63 -15.29 5.66
C LEU A 323 -14.13 -15.62 4.26
N LEU A 324 -12.80 -15.69 4.07
CA LEU A 324 -12.22 -16.06 2.79
C LEU A 324 -12.62 -17.49 2.40
N LYS A 325 -12.54 -18.43 3.35
CA LYS A 325 -12.92 -19.82 3.11
C LYS A 325 -14.41 -19.95 2.78
N LEU A 326 -15.27 -19.24 3.50
CA LEU A 326 -16.70 -19.20 3.22
C LEU A 326 -16.98 -18.60 1.85
N HIS A 327 -16.31 -17.51 1.48
CA HIS A 327 -16.42 -16.93 0.14
C HIS A 327 -16.01 -17.94 -0.93
N GLU A 328 -14.84 -18.57 -0.80
CA GLU A 328 -14.35 -19.58 -1.75
C GLU A 328 -15.33 -20.76 -1.86
N ASP A 329 -15.78 -21.29 -0.73
CA ASP A 329 -16.72 -22.40 -0.70
C ASP A 329 -18.03 -22.00 -1.40
N VAL A 330 -18.64 -20.85 -1.05
CA VAL A 330 -19.96 -20.42 -1.60
C VAL A 330 -19.90 -20.23 -3.10
N GLN A 331 -18.80 -19.66 -3.61
CA GLN A 331 -18.66 -19.47 -5.05
C GLN A 331 -18.38 -20.79 -5.80
N LEU A 332 -17.71 -21.78 -5.17
CA LEU A 332 -17.39 -23.06 -5.81
C LEU A 332 -18.56 -24.07 -5.76
N ASN A 333 -19.25 -24.13 -4.62
CA ASN A 333 -20.19 -25.19 -4.29
C ASN A 333 -21.66 -24.71 -4.29
N GLY A 334 -21.89 -23.40 -4.31
CA GLY A 334 -23.21 -22.81 -4.12
C GLY A 334 -23.60 -22.75 -2.65
N PHE A 335 -24.41 -21.75 -2.32
CA PHE A 335 -24.78 -21.44 -0.93
C PHE A 335 -25.59 -22.57 -0.26
N ASP A 336 -26.57 -23.12 -0.97
CA ASP A 336 -27.48 -24.14 -0.41
C ASP A 336 -26.74 -25.46 -0.08
N LEU A 337 -25.72 -25.81 -0.87
CA LEU A 337 -24.88 -26.97 -0.59
C LEU A 337 -24.05 -26.78 0.69
N ILE A 338 -23.55 -25.57 0.94
CA ILE A 338 -22.73 -25.28 2.13
C ILE A 338 -23.54 -25.18 3.41
N ALA A 339 -24.74 -24.59 3.34
CA ALA A 339 -25.68 -24.60 4.48
C ALA A 339 -26.04 -26.03 4.91
N SER A 340 -25.94 -27.00 3.99
CA SER A 340 -26.15 -28.42 4.28
C SER A 340 -24.92 -29.13 4.89
N LEU A 341 -23.71 -28.56 4.76
CA LEU A 341 -22.47 -29.15 5.27
C LEU A 341 -22.32 -28.97 6.79
N SER A 342 -22.03 -30.07 7.48
CA SER A 342 -21.88 -30.12 8.95
C SER A 342 -20.76 -29.23 9.51
N SER A 343 -19.73 -28.94 8.71
CA SER A 343 -18.60 -28.08 9.06
C SER A 343 -18.98 -26.62 9.34
N TYR A 344 -20.13 -26.17 8.83
CA TYR A 344 -20.66 -24.82 9.05
C TYR A 344 -21.81 -24.79 10.06
N ARG A 345 -22.32 -25.97 10.48
CA ARG A 345 -23.31 -26.12 11.56
C ARG A 345 -22.68 -26.12 12.96
N TYR A 346 -21.35 -26.22 13.05
CA TYR A 346 -20.65 -26.39 14.32
C TYR A 346 -19.36 -25.56 14.37
N VAL A 347 -19.50 -24.25 14.57
CA VAL A 347 -18.39 -23.41 15.06
C VAL A 347 -18.54 -23.28 16.59
N PRO A 348 -17.54 -23.69 17.41
CA PRO A 348 -17.68 -23.73 18.87
C PRO A 348 -17.72 -22.36 19.55
N HIS A 349 -17.51 -21.28 18.81
CA HIS A 349 -17.67 -19.91 19.30
C HIS A 349 -19.01 -19.34 18.84
N LYS A 350 -19.73 -18.73 19.79
CA LYS A 350 -21.17 -18.37 19.81
C LYS A 350 -21.74 -17.54 18.64
N SER A 351 -21.03 -17.31 17.55
CA SER A 351 -21.43 -16.33 16.52
C SER A 351 -22.11 -16.92 15.27
N ILE A 352 -22.11 -18.24 15.07
CA ILE A 352 -22.70 -18.88 13.87
C ILE A 352 -23.72 -19.93 14.29
N ARG A 353 -24.75 -19.53 15.03
CA ARG A 353 -25.90 -20.41 15.36
C ARG A 353 -27.23 -20.00 14.74
N CYS A 354 -27.24 -18.98 13.87
CA CYS A 354 -28.47 -18.45 13.27
C CYS A 354 -28.44 -18.51 11.73
N LEU A 355 -28.08 -19.67 11.16
CA LEU A 355 -28.24 -19.94 9.72
C LEU A 355 -29.01 -21.25 9.53
N ALA A 356 -30.26 -21.26 9.99
CA ALA A 356 -31.25 -22.28 9.69
C ALA A 356 -32.53 -21.61 9.18
#